data_AF-A0A4V0XA69-F1
#
_entry.id   AF-A0A4V0XA69-F1
#
_cell.length_a   1.000
_cell.length_b   1.000
_cell.length_c   1.000
_cell.angle_alpha   90.00
_cell.angle_beta   90.00
_cell.angle_gamma   90.00
#
_symmetry.space_group_name_H-M   'P 1'
#
loop_
_entity.id
_entity.type
_entity.pdbx_description
1 polymer ?
#
loop_
_entity_poly.entity_id
_entity_poly.type
_entity_poly.pdbx_seq_one_letter_code
_entity_poly.pdbx_strand_id
1 'polypeptide(L)'
;MAERDQEFLEYIVGAIVDNPSDVKINRTVDERGVLLELTVNPEDMGKIIGKAGATAKAIRTLLRVMGAKHDARYNLKIIEPGGEMAEANNADSQESVTEEDNTEQIKSKAREGLEDLDVEI
;
A
#
# COMPACT_ATOMS: atom_id res chain seq x y z
N MET A 1 6.79 17.58 15.81
CA MET A 1 7.05 18.07 14.45
C MET A 1 5.69 18.21 13.79
N ALA A 2 5.42 19.35 13.13
CA ALA A 2 4.11 19.62 12.55
C ALA A 2 3.64 18.45 11.68
N GLU A 3 2.36 18.08 11.80
CA GLU A 3 1.67 16.99 11.10
C GLU A 3 1.49 17.31 9.60
N ARG A 4 2.56 17.73 8.93
CA ARG A 4 2.55 18.18 7.53
C ARG A 4 2.08 17.10 6.58
N ASP A 5 2.27 15.84 6.95
CA ASP A 5 1.79 14.66 6.26
C ASP A 5 0.27 14.50 6.36
N GLN A 6 -0.29 14.72 7.55
CA GLN A 6 -1.73 14.70 7.78
C GLN A 6 -2.40 15.87 7.07
N GLU A 7 -1.90 17.09 7.25
CA GLU A 7 -2.41 18.30 6.58
C GLU A 7 -2.37 18.17 5.05
N PHE A 8 -1.30 17.58 4.51
CA PHE A 8 -1.17 17.33 3.08
C PHE A 8 -2.21 16.33 2.57
N LEU A 9 -2.41 15.23 3.30
CA LEU A 9 -3.41 14.23 2.95
C LEU A 9 -4.82 14.81 3.07
N GLU A 10 -5.11 15.58 4.12
CA GLU A 10 -6.39 16.26 4.33
C GLU A 10 -6.69 17.22 3.19
N TYR A 11 -5.69 18.03 2.79
CA TYR A 11 -5.82 18.97 1.69
C TYR A 11 -6.15 18.27 0.36
N ILE A 12 -5.44 17.18 0.04
CA ILE A 12 -5.68 16.44 -1.21
C ILE A 12 -7.06 15.79 -1.19
N VAL A 13 -7.38 15.07 -0.10
CA VAL A 13 -8.65 14.34 0.01
C VAL A 13 -9.82 15.30 0.03
N GLY A 14 -9.73 16.37 0.81
CA GLY A 14 -10.75 17.42 0.90
C GLY A 14 -11.05 18.10 -0.45
N ALA A 15 -10.07 18.15 -1.36
CA ALA A 15 -10.27 18.69 -2.71
C ALA A 15 -10.92 17.69 -3.70
N ILE A 16 -10.98 16.39 -3.35
CA ILE A 16 -11.52 15.33 -4.23
C ILE A 16 -12.96 14.94 -3.84
N VAL A 17 -13.30 15.05 -2.55
CA VAL A 17 -14.59 14.62 -1.99
C VAL A 17 -15.65 15.73 -2.03
N ASP A 18 -16.93 15.34 -1.98
CA ASP A 18 -18.02 16.32 -1.83
C ASP A 18 -18.25 16.69 -0.35
N ASN A 19 -17.91 15.79 0.59
CA ASN A 19 -18.08 15.99 2.03
C ASN A 19 -16.72 16.14 2.75
N PRO A 20 -16.03 17.30 2.62
CA PRO A 20 -14.72 17.49 3.24
C PRO A 20 -14.77 17.48 4.77
N SER A 21 -15.93 17.79 5.38
CA SER A 21 -16.13 17.73 6.84
C SER A 21 -16.08 16.32 7.42
N ASP A 22 -16.33 15.31 6.59
CA ASP A 22 -16.37 13.90 6.99
C ASP A 22 -15.03 13.20 6.80
N VAL A 23 -14.01 13.93 6.34
CA VAL A 23 -12.63 13.44 6.20
C VAL A 23 -11.99 13.43 7.58
N LYS A 24 -11.61 12.24 8.04
CA LYS A 24 -10.88 12.05 9.30
C LYS A 24 -9.61 11.28 9.02
N ILE A 25 -8.50 11.80 9.50
CA ILE A 25 -7.19 11.17 9.36
C ILE A 25 -6.65 10.89 10.75
N ASN A 26 -6.30 9.62 10.99
CA ASN A 26 -5.61 9.20 12.20
C ASN A 26 -4.15 8.87 11.87
N ARG A 27 -3.23 9.40 12.66
CA ARG A 27 -1.79 9.29 12.45
C ARG A 27 -1.15 8.51 13.60
N THR A 28 -0.59 7.35 13.28
CA THR A 28 0.14 6.51 14.23
C THR A 28 1.58 6.34 13.78
N VAL A 29 2.53 6.52 14.69
CA VAL A 29 3.96 6.32 14.42
C VAL A 29 4.41 5.05 15.13
N ASP A 30 5.07 4.17 14.41
CA ASP A 30 5.66 2.93 14.92
C ASP A 30 7.12 2.79 14.47
N GLU A 31 7.75 1.68 14.83
CA GLU A 31 9.14 1.37 14.44
C GLU A 31 9.32 1.14 12.93
N ARG A 32 8.23 0.87 12.21
CA ARG A 32 8.22 0.56 10.77
C ARG A 32 7.86 1.78 9.90
N GLY A 33 7.41 2.88 10.50
CA GLY A 33 7.13 4.15 9.85
C GLY A 33 5.91 4.88 10.41
N VAL A 34 5.12 5.46 9.51
CA VAL A 34 3.92 6.25 9.83
C VAL A 34 2.71 5.62 9.14
N LEU A 35 1.73 5.22 9.93
CA LEU A 35 0.42 4.79 9.47
C LEU A 35 -0.54 5.97 9.44
N LEU A 36 -1.09 6.25 8.27
CA LEU A 36 -2.18 7.20 8.06
C LEU A 36 -3.44 6.40 7.76
N GLU A 37 -4.42 6.49 8.65
CA GLU A 37 -5.74 5.91 8.46
C GLU A 37 -6.70 7.00 8.01
N LEU A 38 -7.24 6.85 6.81
CA LEU A 38 -8.18 7.77 6.20
C LEU A 38 -9.59 7.19 6.31
N THR A 39 -10.47 7.89 7.00
CA THR A 39 -11.90 7.64 7.02
C THR A 39 -12.61 8.76 6.26
N VAL A 40 -13.51 8.40 5.36
CA VAL A 40 -14.30 9.35 4.56
C VAL A 40 -15.76 8.91 4.54
N ASN A 41 -16.65 9.80 4.10
CA ASN A 41 -18.04 9.47 3.86
C ASN A 41 -18.17 8.31 2.83
N PRO A 42 -19.10 7.34 3.03
CA PRO A 42 -19.33 6.25 2.07
C PRO A 42 -19.53 6.72 0.62
N GLU A 43 -20.22 7.84 0.42
CA GLU A 43 -20.53 8.38 -0.91
C GLU A 43 -19.27 8.86 -1.66
N ASP A 44 -18.24 9.23 -0.92
CA ASP A 44 -16.97 9.73 -1.47
C ASP A 44 -15.93 8.62 -1.67
N MET A 45 -16.17 7.42 -1.13
CA MET A 45 -15.24 6.29 -1.22
C MET A 45 -14.88 5.95 -2.67
N GLY A 46 -15.88 5.95 -3.57
CA GLY A 46 -15.67 5.68 -4.99
C GLY A 46 -14.70 6.65 -5.66
N LYS A 47 -14.69 7.92 -5.25
CA LYS A 47 -13.78 8.95 -5.78
C LYS A 47 -12.35 8.77 -5.27
N ILE A 48 -12.22 8.41 -3.99
CA ILE A 48 -10.93 8.20 -3.33
C ILE A 48 -10.22 6.93 -3.81
N ILE A 49 -10.96 5.84 -3.99
CA ILE A 49 -10.40 4.64 -4.61
C ILE A 49 -10.11 4.94 -6.08
N GLY A 50 -11.08 5.52 -6.79
CA GLY A 50 -10.99 5.80 -8.22
C GLY A 50 -11.01 4.52 -9.07
N LYS A 51 -11.09 4.70 -10.39
CA LYS A 51 -11.12 3.56 -11.34
C LYS A 51 -9.86 2.70 -11.17
N ALA A 52 -10.05 1.41 -10.91
CA ALA A 52 -8.97 0.45 -10.66
C ALA A 52 -7.97 0.88 -9.55
N GLY A 53 -8.42 1.67 -8.57
CA GLY A 53 -7.56 2.15 -7.50
C GLY A 53 -6.59 3.27 -7.90
N ALA A 54 -6.77 3.90 -9.07
CA ALA A 54 -5.82 4.86 -9.62
C ALA A 54 -5.60 6.09 -8.70
N THR A 55 -6.68 6.64 -8.14
CA THR A 55 -6.60 7.80 -7.23
C THR A 55 -5.85 7.43 -5.95
N ALA A 56 -6.25 6.34 -5.29
CA ALA A 56 -5.57 5.87 -4.09
C ALA A 56 -4.10 5.52 -4.35
N LYS A 57 -3.76 4.97 -5.53
CA LYS A 57 -2.38 4.71 -5.93
C LYS A 57 -1.58 6.00 -6.09
N ALA A 58 -2.15 7.02 -6.73
CA ALA A 58 -1.51 8.32 -6.88
C ALA A 58 -1.21 8.98 -5.53
N ILE A 59 -2.19 8.96 -4.61
CA ILE A 59 -2.02 9.48 -3.24
C ILE A 59 -0.87 8.73 -2.53
N ARG A 60 -0.83 7.40 -2.59
CA ARG A 60 0.26 6.61 -2.00
C ARG A 60 1.62 6.95 -2.59
N THR A 61 1.71 7.21 -3.89
CA THR A 61 2.96 7.64 -4.53
C THR A 61 3.41 8.99 -4.00
N LEU A 62 2.51 9.96 -3.85
CA LEU A 62 2.83 11.28 -3.28
C LEU A 62 3.35 11.16 -1.85
N LEU A 63 2.69 10.34 -1.02
CA LEU A 63 3.13 10.07 0.35
C LEU A 63 4.53 9.43 0.38
N ARG A 64 4.85 8.51 -0.55
CA ARG A 64 6.19 7.92 -0.66
C ARG A 64 7.26 8.97 -0.98
N VAL A 65 6.98 9.89 -1.92
CA VAL A 65 7.91 10.96 -2.28
C VAL A 65 8.16 11.91 -1.10
N MET A 66 7.10 12.23 -0.35
CA MET A 66 7.21 13.02 0.88
C MET A 66 8.03 12.29 1.96
N GLY A 67 7.78 10.99 2.15
CA GLY A 67 8.51 10.14 3.08
C GLY A 67 9.99 10.00 2.80
N ALA A 68 10.38 9.91 1.53
CA ALA A 68 11.77 9.85 1.11
C ALA A 68 12.60 11.07 1.57
N LYS A 69 11.96 12.24 1.73
CA LYS A 69 12.61 13.46 2.23
C LYS A 69 12.84 13.44 3.74
N HIS A 70 12.05 12.68 4.48
CA HIS A 70 12.01 12.67 5.94
C HIS A 70 12.49 11.33 6.54
N ASP A 71 13.06 10.45 5.72
CA ASP A 71 13.46 9.08 6.06
C ASP A 71 12.32 8.30 6.76
N ALA A 72 11.08 8.58 6.36
CA ALA A 72 9.88 8.04 6.95
C ALA A 72 9.12 7.20 5.92
N ARG A 73 8.70 5.99 6.30
CA ARG A 73 7.88 5.14 5.46
C ARG A 73 6.40 5.37 5.75
N TYR A 74 5.66 5.87 4.77
CA TYR A 74 4.22 6.13 4.91
C TYR A 74 3.37 4.96 4.42
N ASN A 75 2.45 4.51 5.26
CA ASN A 75 1.43 3.51 4.94
C ASN A 75 0.04 4.17 5.00
N LEU A 76 -0.73 4.11 3.92
CA LEU A 76 -2.09 4.63 3.85
C LEU A 76 -3.11 3.49 3.90
N LYS A 77 -3.97 3.50 4.92
CA LYS A 77 -5.14 2.63 5.06
C LYS A 77 -6.41 3.45 4.86
N ILE A 78 -7.31 3.00 4.01
CA ILE A 78 -8.60 3.65 3.78
C ILE A 78 -9.65 2.80 4.50
N ILE A 79 -10.39 3.40 5.41
CA ILE A 79 -11.38 2.72 6.26
C ILE A 79 -12.78 3.04 5.76
N GLU A 80 -13.56 1.98 5.54
CA GLU A 80 -14.97 2.09 5.21
C GLU A 80 -15.80 2.27 6.50
N PRO A 81 -16.56 3.36 6.65
CA PRO A 81 -17.47 3.51 7.78
C PRO A 81 -18.68 2.56 7.60
N GLY A 82 -18.74 1.50 8.42
CA GLY A 82 -19.85 0.54 8.44
C GLY A 82 -19.48 -0.93 8.18
N GLY A 83 -18.19 -1.25 8.08
CA GLY A 83 -17.69 -2.57 7.69
C GLY A 83 -17.74 -3.69 8.74
N GLU A 84 -18.77 -3.79 9.58
CA GLU A 84 -18.93 -4.96 10.49
C GLU A 84 -19.40 -6.25 9.75
N MET A 85 -19.49 -6.26 8.40
CA MET A 85 -19.99 -7.43 7.64
C MET A 85 -19.15 -7.86 6.42
N ALA A 86 -17.93 -7.35 6.20
CA ALA A 86 -17.13 -7.68 5.00
C ALA A 86 -15.92 -8.60 5.24
N GLU A 87 -15.88 -9.36 6.34
CA GLU A 87 -14.75 -10.25 6.69
C GLU A 87 -14.95 -11.75 6.35
N ALA A 88 -15.77 -12.11 5.35
CA ALA A 88 -15.98 -13.52 5.01
C ALA A 88 -15.33 -14.04 3.71
N ASN A 89 -14.81 -13.20 2.80
CA ASN A 89 -14.45 -13.67 1.44
C ASN A 89 -13.08 -13.23 0.88
N ASN A 90 -12.08 -12.95 1.71
CA ASN A 90 -10.69 -12.82 1.22
C ASN A 90 -9.78 -13.86 1.88
N ALA A 91 -10.07 -15.13 1.61
CA ALA A 91 -9.16 -16.25 1.78
C ALA A 91 -8.66 -16.72 0.41
N ASP A 92 -8.14 -15.81 -0.41
CA ASP A 92 -7.19 -16.16 -1.47
C ASP A 92 -6.41 -14.92 -1.92
N SER A 93 -5.11 -15.08 -2.14
CA SER A 93 -4.11 -14.03 -2.48
C SER A 93 -3.59 -13.12 -1.34
N GLN A 94 -3.13 -13.73 -0.24
CA GLN A 94 -1.90 -13.27 0.41
C GLN A 94 -0.86 -14.39 0.37
N GLU A 95 -0.18 -14.51 -0.77
CA GLU A 95 1.07 -15.24 -0.84
C GLU A 95 2.15 -14.33 -0.24
N SER A 96 2.50 -14.62 1.00
CA SER A 96 3.71 -14.11 1.64
C SER A 96 4.91 -14.71 0.91
N VAL A 97 5.44 -14.00 -0.08
CA VAL A 97 6.78 -14.31 -0.61
C VAL A 97 7.78 -13.88 0.45
N THR A 98 8.18 -14.80 1.32
CA THR A 98 9.36 -14.67 2.16
C THR A 98 10.61 -14.77 1.29
N GLU A 99 11.60 -13.93 1.56
CA GLU A 99 12.85 -13.79 0.78
C GLU A 99 13.75 -15.05 0.82
N GLU A 100 13.36 -16.11 1.53
CA GLU A 100 14.13 -17.36 1.65
C GLU A 100 13.87 -18.34 0.50
N ASP A 101 12.68 -18.33 -0.13
CA ASP A 101 12.31 -19.28 -1.20
C ASP A 101 13.01 -19.03 -2.54
N ASN A 102 13.48 -17.79 -2.77
CA ASN A 102 14.08 -17.41 -4.05
C ASN A 102 15.49 -18.02 -4.23
N THR A 103 16.17 -18.40 -3.14
CA THR A 103 17.55 -18.91 -3.19
C THR A 103 17.60 -20.40 -3.57
N GLU A 104 16.57 -21.18 -3.22
CA GLU A 104 16.46 -22.61 -3.55
C GLU A 104 16.14 -22.82 -5.04
N GLN A 105 15.22 -22.03 -5.60
CA GLN A 105 14.85 -22.12 -7.02
C GLN A 105 15.97 -21.69 -7.98
N ILE A 106 16.85 -20.79 -7.56
CA ILE A 106 18.01 -20.37 -8.39
C ILE A 106 19.08 -21.47 -8.42
N LYS A 107 19.27 -22.22 -7.32
CA LYS A 107 20.25 -23.32 -7.25
C LYS A 107 19.83 -24.54 -8.07
N SER A 108 18.54 -24.86 -8.15
CA SER A 108 18.06 -26.00 -8.95
C SER A 108 18.22 -25.74 -10.44
N LYS A 109 17.84 -24.55 -10.92
CA LYS A 109 17.99 -24.16 -12.34
C LYS A 109 19.44 -24.07 -12.81
N ALA A 110 20.37 -23.68 -11.94
CA ALA A 110 21.80 -23.63 -12.28
C ALA A 110 22.41 -25.04 -12.45
N ARG A 111 21.80 -26.07 -11.85
CA ARG A 111 22.33 -27.43 -11.84
C ARG A 111 21.84 -28.28 -13.02
N GLU A 112 20.61 -28.05 -13.49
CA GLU A 112 20.09 -28.65 -14.74
C GLU A 112 20.83 -28.14 -15.99
N GLY A 113 21.25 -26.87 -16.02
CA GLY A 113 21.91 -26.27 -17.19
C GLY A 113 23.35 -26.71 -17.46
N LEU A 114 23.94 -27.55 -16.61
CA LEU A 114 25.33 -28.04 -16.73
C LEU A 114 25.42 -29.48 -17.24
N GLU A 115 24.30 -30.20 -17.35
CA GLU A 115 24.27 -31.59 -17.84
C GLU A 115 24.15 -31.68 -19.38
N ASP A 116 23.88 -30.57 -20.08
CA ASP A 116 23.78 -30.52 -21.55
C ASP A 116 25.09 -30.11 -22.27
N LEU A 117 26.22 -30.01 -21.56
CA LEU A 117 27.54 -29.88 -22.19
C LEU A 117 28.28 -31.22 -22.20
N ASP A 118 27.71 -32.19 -22.92
CA ASP A 118 28.51 -33.24 -23.54
C ASP A 118 29.38 -32.59 -24.63
N VAL A 119 30.59 -32.18 -24.26
CA VAL A 119 31.67 -31.94 -25.22
C VAL A 119 32.12 -33.32 -25.70
N GLU A 120 31.60 -33.76 -26.86
CA GLU A 120 32.27 -34.81 -27.63
C GLU A 120 33.68 -34.32 -28.00
N ILE A 121 34.70 -35.05 -27.52
CA ILE A 121 36.06 -35.04 -28.09
C ILE A 121 36.10 -36.10 -29.19
#